data_AF-D4VN05-F1
#
_entry.id   AF-D4VN05-F1
#
_cell.length_a   1.000
_cell.length_b   1.000
_cell.length_c   1.000
_cell.angle_alpha   90.00
_cell.angle_beta   90.00
_cell.angle_gamma   90.00
#
_symmetry.space_group_name_H-M   'P 1'
#
loop_
_entity.id
_entity.type
_entity.pdbx_description
1 polymer ?
#
loop_
_entity_poly.entity_id
_entity_poly.type
_entity_poly.pdbx_seq_one_letter_code
_entity_poly.pdbx_strand_id
1 'polypeptide(L)'
;MIRLCHHHSPSRAAKMDRQEFILLSFGCNLTRKQMIGITACANAYHLFCVSTLHVEDMEALLSCKEGFCIRVNNIRHVAILFDTLLEHSFIQAKWQSVLSSGRFLQTKDGKGFVSASSLSSALSALRNNMTSTGYGIRRAIDELREW
;
A
#
# COMPACT_ATOMS: atom_id res chain seq x y z
N MET A 1 16.44 56.60 29.72
CA MET A 1 17.02 55.24 29.73
C MET A 1 16.03 54.26 29.09
N ILE A 2 16.46 53.65 27.96
CA ILE A 2 16.22 52.24 27.53
C ILE A 2 14.80 51.90 26.99
N ARG A 3 14.60 51.71 25.66
CA ARG A 3 14.58 50.44 24.85
C ARG A 3 13.59 49.38 25.39
N LEU A 4 12.70 48.74 24.63
CA LEU A 4 12.92 47.93 23.41
C LEU A 4 11.58 47.53 22.74
N CYS A 5 11.58 47.32 21.42
CA CYS A 5 10.58 46.56 20.66
C CYS A 5 10.62 45.05 21.01
N HIS A 6 9.50 44.32 20.99
CA HIS A 6 9.26 43.11 20.16
C HIS A 6 7.97 42.36 20.53
N HIS A 7 7.44 41.70 19.50
CA HIS A 7 6.42 40.64 19.46
C HIS A 7 6.26 39.78 20.72
N HIS A 8 5.05 39.32 20.99
CA HIS A 8 4.64 37.91 20.76
C HIS A 8 3.16 37.71 21.12
N SER A 9 2.31 37.42 20.13
CA SER A 9 1.01 36.81 20.37
C SER A 9 1.21 35.39 20.89
N PRO A 10 0.61 34.96 22.01
CA PRO A 10 0.67 33.56 22.41
C PRO A 10 -0.36 32.75 21.62
N SER A 11 0.17 32.13 20.57
CA SER A 11 -0.01 30.71 20.21
C SER A 11 -1.43 30.17 19.96
N ARG A 12 -1.71 30.00 18.66
CA ARG A 12 -2.49 28.87 18.11
C ARG A 12 -1.79 27.55 18.47
N ALA A 13 -1.86 27.12 19.73
CA ALA A 13 -1.31 25.84 20.17
C ALA A 13 -2.36 25.06 20.98
N ALA A 14 -3.39 24.62 20.26
CA ALA A 14 -4.14 23.41 20.56
C ALA A 14 -4.95 23.00 19.32
N LYS A 15 -4.29 22.89 18.16
CA LYS A 15 -4.76 21.93 17.16
C LYS A 15 -4.33 20.58 17.69
N MET A 16 -5.07 20.12 18.69
CA MET A 16 -4.94 18.78 19.23
C MET A 16 -5.17 17.85 18.05
N ASP A 17 -4.10 17.14 17.75
CA ASP A 17 -3.96 16.03 16.84
C ASP A 17 -5.10 15.02 17.10
N ARG A 18 -6.29 15.31 16.59
CA ARG A 18 -7.22 14.26 16.22
C ARG A 18 -6.67 13.69 14.93
N GLN A 19 -5.58 12.94 15.05
CA GLN A 19 -5.45 11.74 14.27
C GLN A 19 -6.73 10.94 14.61
N GLU A 20 -7.78 11.13 13.80
CA GLU A 20 -8.76 10.08 13.66
C GLU A 20 -7.91 8.82 13.43
N PHE A 21 -7.95 7.90 14.39
CA PHE A 21 -7.67 6.51 14.11
C PHE A 21 -8.74 6.08 13.09
N ILE A 22 -8.55 6.50 11.84
CA ILE A 22 -9.16 5.84 10.71
C ILE A 22 -8.64 4.42 10.88
N LEU A 23 -9.51 3.52 11.32
CA LEU A 23 -9.18 2.10 11.39
C LEU A 23 -8.78 1.69 9.98
N LEU A 24 -7.46 1.61 9.76
CA LEU A 24 -6.90 1.18 8.49
C LEU A 24 -7.13 -0.32 8.42
N SER A 25 -8.01 -0.73 7.53
CA SER A 25 -8.30 -2.14 7.32
C SER A 25 -8.55 -2.37 5.85
N PHE A 26 -8.00 -3.47 5.34
CA PHE A 26 -8.35 -4.00 4.04
C PHE A 26 -9.63 -4.83 4.09
N GLY A 27 -10.17 -5.13 5.28
CA GLY A 27 -11.32 -6.03 5.43
C GLY A 27 -11.09 -7.39 4.74
N CYS A 28 -9.88 -7.93 4.87
CA CYS A 28 -9.43 -9.12 4.15
C CYS A 28 -10.30 -10.34 4.44
N ASN A 29 -10.59 -11.12 3.41
CA ASN A 29 -11.15 -12.47 3.51
C ASN A 29 -10.26 -13.44 2.74
N LEU A 30 -9.16 -13.86 3.38
CA LEU A 30 -8.10 -14.67 2.77
C LEU A 30 -7.78 -15.89 3.64
N THR A 31 -7.69 -17.06 3.02
CA THR A 31 -7.15 -18.25 3.68
C THR A 31 -5.63 -18.21 3.71
N ARG A 32 -5.01 -19.05 4.55
CA ARG A 32 -3.55 -19.19 4.57
C ARG A 32 -2.97 -19.62 3.22
N LYS A 33 -3.67 -20.50 2.49
CA LYS A 33 -3.24 -20.94 1.16
C LYS A 33 -3.25 -19.78 0.16
N GLN A 34 -4.28 -18.94 0.19
CA GLN A 34 -4.36 -17.75 -0.65
C GLN A 34 -3.25 -16.75 -0.29
N MET A 35 -2.92 -16.56 1.00
CA MET A 35 -1.80 -15.71 1.42
C MET A 35 -0.45 -16.22 0.88
N ILE A 36 -0.23 -17.55 0.92
CA ILE A 36 0.96 -18.18 0.31
C ILE A 36 1.00 -17.90 -1.19
N GLY A 37 -0.12 -18.06 -1.90
CA GLY A 37 -0.22 -17.78 -3.33
C GLY A 37 0.05 -16.30 -3.69
N ILE A 38 -0.51 -15.37 -2.93
CA ILE A 38 -0.22 -13.93 -3.06
C ILE A 38 1.27 -13.64 -2.87
N THR A 39 1.88 -14.24 -1.84
CA THR A 39 3.31 -14.06 -1.54
C THR A 39 4.18 -14.62 -2.67
N ALA A 40 3.85 -15.81 -3.18
CA ALA A 40 4.55 -16.41 -4.31
C ALA A 40 4.43 -15.55 -5.58
N CYS A 41 3.24 -15.05 -5.89
CA CYS A 41 3.02 -14.10 -7.00
C CYS A 41 3.87 -12.84 -6.84
N ALA A 42 3.89 -12.24 -5.65
CA ALA A 42 4.66 -11.03 -5.39
C ALA A 42 6.18 -11.24 -5.56
N ASN A 43 6.71 -12.39 -5.14
CA ASN A 43 8.10 -12.79 -5.37
C ASN A 43 8.39 -13.03 -6.87
N ALA A 44 7.56 -13.82 -7.55
CA ALA A 44 7.75 -14.19 -8.95
C ALA A 44 7.81 -12.97 -9.90
N TYR A 45 7.04 -11.92 -9.58
CA TYR A 45 6.98 -10.69 -10.38
C TYR A 45 7.76 -9.52 -9.76
N HIS A 46 8.57 -9.78 -8.74
CA HIS A 46 9.44 -8.83 -8.05
C HIS A 46 8.70 -7.53 -7.70
N LEU A 47 7.58 -7.62 -6.99
CA LEU A 47 6.77 -6.45 -6.62
C LEU A 47 7.50 -5.53 -5.63
N PHE A 48 8.31 -6.10 -4.75
CA PHE A 48 8.99 -5.41 -3.64
C PHE A 48 10.52 -5.53 -3.74
N CYS A 49 11.22 -4.57 -3.15
CA CYS A 49 12.69 -4.54 -3.07
C CYS A 49 13.21 -5.35 -1.89
N VAL A 50 12.87 -6.64 -1.85
CA VAL A 50 13.39 -7.61 -0.89
C VAL A 50 13.90 -8.83 -1.66
N SER A 51 14.92 -9.50 -1.12
CA SER A 51 15.48 -10.72 -1.74
C SER A 51 14.48 -11.87 -1.73
N THR A 52 13.72 -12.01 -0.64
CA THR A 52 12.63 -12.97 -0.51
C THR A 52 11.55 -12.35 0.38
N LEU A 53 10.36 -12.22 -0.17
CA LEU A 53 9.17 -11.81 0.57
C LEU A 53 8.61 -13.02 1.30
N HIS A 54 8.39 -12.89 2.61
CA HIS A 54 7.79 -13.94 3.42
C HIS A 54 6.27 -13.76 3.53
N VAL A 55 5.58 -14.83 3.92
CA VAL A 55 4.12 -14.82 4.11
C VAL A 55 3.77 -13.81 5.21
N GLU A 56 4.58 -13.75 6.24
CA GLU A 56 4.47 -12.86 7.39
C GLU A 56 4.58 -11.38 7.00
N ASP A 57 5.35 -11.05 5.95
CA ASP A 57 5.42 -9.68 5.43
C ASP A 57 4.11 -9.28 4.75
N MET A 58 3.51 -10.19 3.98
CA MET A 58 2.21 -9.96 3.34
C MET A 58 1.07 -9.95 4.36
N GLU A 59 1.13 -10.81 5.38
CA GLU A 59 0.19 -10.78 6.50
C GLU A 59 0.28 -9.44 7.25
N ALA A 60 1.48 -8.97 7.56
CA ALA A 60 1.68 -7.68 8.22
C ALA A 60 1.17 -6.50 7.37
N LEU A 61 1.38 -6.56 6.05
CA LEU A 61 0.86 -5.57 5.11
C LEU A 61 -0.67 -5.55 5.11
N LEU A 62 -1.31 -6.71 4.95
CA LEU A 62 -2.75 -6.85 4.81
C LEU A 62 -3.51 -6.76 6.14
N SER A 63 -2.83 -6.96 7.27
CA SER A 63 -3.37 -6.71 8.61
C SER A 63 -3.16 -5.27 9.08
N CYS A 64 -2.60 -4.40 8.24
CA CYS A 64 -2.25 -3.02 8.60
C CYS A 64 -1.38 -2.93 9.87
N LYS A 65 -0.40 -3.84 10.01
CA LYS A 65 0.45 -3.92 11.20
C LYS A 65 1.18 -2.60 11.45
N GLU A 66 1.07 -2.09 12.68
CA GLU A 66 1.71 -0.85 13.07
C GLU A 66 3.24 -0.93 12.89
N GLY A 67 3.83 0.13 12.31
CA GLY A 67 5.26 0.22 12.05
C GLY A 67 5.77 -0.63 10.87
N PHE A 68 4.92 -1.46 10.26
CA PHE A 68 5.29 -2.22 9.07
C PHE A 68 5.36 -1.30 7.85
N CYS A 69 6.43 -1.44 7.06
CA CYS A 69 6.51 -0.85 5.73
C CYS A 69 7.40 -1.71 4.83
N ILE A 70 7.10 -1.72 3.54
CA ILE A 70 7.88 -2.44 2.53
C ILE A 70 8.15 -1.57 1.32
N ARG A 71 9.35 -1.70 0.76
CA ARG A 71 9.78 -0.90 -0.39
C ARG A 71 9.28 -1.51 -1.69
N VAL A 72 8.63 -0.70 -2.51
CA VAL A 72 8.08 -1.12 -3.79
C VAL A 72 9.17 -1.13 -4.86
N ASN A 73 9.28 -2.22 -5.60
CA ASN A 73 10.17 -2.32 -6.75
C ASN A 73 9.51 -1.81 -8.04
N ASN A 74 8.21 -2.10 -8.20
CA ASN A 74 7.41 -1.66 -9.34
C ASN A 74 5.96 -1.34 -8.90
N ILE A 75 5.64 -0.04 -8.85
CA ILE A 75 4.32 0.44 -8.42
C ILE A 75 3.18 -0.05 -9.31
N ARG A 76 3.43 -0.24 -10.61
CA ARG A 76 2.40 -0.76 -11.53
C ARG A 76 2.03 -2.19 -11.14
N HIS A 77 3.00 -3.05 -10.85
CA HIS A 77 2.72 -4.43 -10.46
C HIS A 77 1.98 -4.52 -9.12
N VAL A 78 2.37 -3.69 -8.14
CA VAL A 78 1.66 -3.60 -6.87
C VAL A 78 0.22 -3.11 -7.08
N ALA A 79 0.02 -2.12 -7.94
CA ALA A 79 -1.32 -1.62 -8.23
C ALA A 79 -2.20 -2.71 -8.86
N ILE A 80 -1.69 -3.50 -9.81
CA ILE A 80 -2.43 -4.64 -10.41
C ILE A 80 -2.80 -5.66 -9.34
N LEU A 81 -1.86 -6.03 -8.46
CA LEU A 81 -2.11 -7.00 -7.41
C LEU A 81 -3.32 -6.57 -6.57
N PHE A 82 -3.30 -5.36 -6.00
CA PHE A 82 -4.38 -4.89 -5.13
C PHE A 82 -5.69 -4.63 -5.88
N ASP A 83 -5.64 -4.19 -7.14
CA ASP A 83 -6.82 -4.04 -8.00
C ASP A 83 -7.50 -5.39 -8.24
N THR A 84 -6.73 -6.44 -8.56
CA THR A 84 -7.27 -7.79 -8.77
C THR A 84 -7.72 -8.45 -7.46
N LEU A 85 -7.05 -8.18 -6.34
CA LEU A 85 -7.55 -8.62 -5.02
C LEU A 85 -8.91 -7.99 -4.71
N LEU A 86 -9.12 -6.72 -5.07
CA LEU A 86 -10.41 -6.05 -4.91
C LEU A 86 -11.48 -6.63 -5.85
N GLU A 87 -11.14 -6.87 -7.13
CA GLU A 87 -12.04 -7.47 -8.12
C GLU A 87 -12.62 -8.82 -7.63
N HIS A 88 -11.80 -9.61 -6.92
CA HIS A 88 -12.22 -10.90 -6.35
C HIS A 88 -12.74 -10.82 -4.91
N SER A 89 -12.96 -9.61 -4.39
CA SER A 89 -13.46 -9.37 -3.02
C SER A 89 -12.58 -9.97 -1.91
N PHE A 90 -11.29 -10.20 -2.18
CA PHE A 90 -10.32 -10.60 -1.16
C PHE A 90 -10.01 -9.44 -0.20
N ILE A 91 -10.17 -8.21 -0.68
CA ILE A 91 -10.04 -6.98 0.10
C ILE A 91 -11.22 -6.04 -0.21
N GLN A 92 -11.42 -5.03 0.64
CA GLN A 92 -12.46 -4.02 0.50
C GLN A 92 -12.03 -2.82 -0.35
N ALA A 93 -13.04 -2.07 -0.79
CA ALA A 93 -12.84 -0.79 -1.45
C ALA A 93 -12.01 0.16 -0.58
N LYS A 94 -11.30 1.11 -1.23
CA LYS A 94 -10.39 2.10 -0.62
C LYS A 94 -9.00 1.60 -0.24
N TRP A 95 -8.57 0.44 -0.73
CA TRP A 95 -7.21 -0.09 -0.51
C TRP A 95 -6.09 0.93 -0.78
N GLN A 96 -6.24 1.80 -1.78
CA GLN A 96 -5.26 2.86 -2.10
C GLN A 96 -5.13 3.89 -0.96
N SER A 97 -6.26 4.26 -0.34
CA SER A 97 -6.27 5.15 0.81
C SER A 97 -5.66 4.47 2.04
N VAL A 98 -5.94 3.17 2.22
CA VAL A 98 -5.35 2.36 3.32
C VAL A 98 -3.83 2.32 3.20
N LEU A 99 -3.31 1.97 2.02
CA LEU A 99 -1.86 1.95 1.75
C LEU A 99 -1.21 3.32 1.94
N SER A 100 -1.85 4.37 1.45
CA SER A 100 -1.34 5.73 1.52
C SER A 100 -1.34 6.29 2.94
N SER A 101 -2.45 6.12 3.67
CA SER A 101 -2.62 6.66 5.02
C SER A 101 -1.78 5.91 6.04
N GLY A 102 -1.65 4.58 5.86
CA GLY A 102 -0.81 3.74 6.71
C GLY A 102 0.68 3.80 6.39
N ARG A 103 1.07 4.47 5.30
CA ARG A 103 2.47 4.55 4.85
C ARG A 103 3.11 3.16 4.71
N PHE A 104 2.33 2.17 4.28
CA PHE A 104 2.77 0.77 4.19
C PHE A 104 3.74 0.51 3.03
N LEU A 105 3.74 1.39 2.02
CA LEU A 105 4.57 1.26 0.83
C LEU A 105 5.58 2.39 0.72
N GLN A 106 6.86 2.06 0.76
CA GLN A 106 7.94 3.00 0.48
C GLN A 106 8.23 3.04 -1.03
N THR A 107 8.60 4.20 -1.55
CA THR A 107 9.02 4.38 -2.95
C THR A 107 10.28 3.58 -3.24
N LYS A 108 10.51 3.23 -4.51
CA LYS A 108 11.68 2.44 -4.94
C LYS A 108 13.02 3.04 -4.50
N ASP A 109 13.13 4.36 -4.54
CA ASP A 109 14.31 5.11 -4.11
C ASP A 109 14.45 5.23 -2.58
N GLY A 110 13.46 4.77 -1.82
CA GLY A 110 13.42 4.82 -0.36
C GLY A 110 13.20 6.20 0.23
N LYS A 111 12.96 7.24 -0.60
CA LYS A 111 12.92 8.64 -0.13
C LYS A 111 11.55 9.08 0.40
N GLY A 112 10.49 8.32 0.09
CA GLY A 112 9.14 8.67 0.49
C GLY A 112 8.21 7.48 0.49
N PHE A 113 6.91 7.78 0.64
CA PHE A 113 5.86 6.79 0.62
C PHE A 113 5.02 6.91 -0.64
N VAL A 114 4.49 5.78 -1.09
CA VAL A 114 3.58 5.74 -2.23
C VAL A 114 2.24 6.34 -1.82
N SER A 115 1.79 7.33 -2.61
CA SER A 115 0.49 7.97 -2.39
C SER A 115 -0.64 7.24 -3.11
N ALA A 116 -1.89 7.45 -2.65
CA ALA A 116 -3.08 6.97 -3.35
C ALA A 116 -3.13 7.48 -4.80
N SER A 117 -2.76 8.74 -5.05
CA SER A 117 -2.70 9.32 -6.39
C SER A 117 -1.69 8.59 -7.28
N SER A 118 -0.52 8.23 -6.76
CA SER A 118 0.49 7.47 -7.51
C SER A 118 -0.03 6.08 -7.91
N LEU A 119 -0.78 5.42 -7.03
CA LEU A 119 -1.43 4.13 -7.32
C LEU A 119 -2.50 4.30 -8.40
N SER A 120 -3.34 5.34 -8.32
CA SER A 120 -4.36 5.64 -9.33
C SER A 120 -3.75 5.95 -10.69
N SER A 121 -2.67 6.73 -10.73
CA SER A 121 -1.94 6.99 -11.97
C SER A 121 -1.33 5.72 -12.54
N ALA A 122 -0.80 4.82 -11.70
CA ALA A 122 -0.28 3.53 -12.14
C ALA A 122 -1.38 2.66 -12.78
N LEU A 123 -2.57 2.57 -12.18
CA LEU A 123 -3.72 1.86 -12.77
C LEU A 123 -4.20 2.48 -14.08
N SER A 124 -4.28 3.81 -14.14
CA SER A 124 -4.65 4.52 -15.36
C SER A 124 -3.67 4.22 -16.50
N ALA A 125 -2.36 4.27 -16.22
CA ALA A 125 -1.33 3.92 -17.18
C ALA A 125 -1.44 2.45 -17.64
N LEU A 126 -1.80 1.53 -16.75
CA LEU A 126 -2.00 0.12 -17.07
C LEU A 126 -3.19 -0.13 -17.99
N ARG A 127 -4.31 0.57 -17.78
CA ARG A 127 -5.48 0.48 -18.67
C ARG A 127 -5.17 0.91 -20.10
N ASN A 128 -4.20 1.81 -20.27
CA ASN A 128 -3.76 2.28 -21.59
C ASN A 128 -2.63 1.44 -22.18
N ASN A 129 -1.83 0.76 -21.35
CA ASN A 129 -0.64 0.02 -21.79
C ASN A 129 -0.42 -1.21 -20.91
N MET A 130 -1.28 -2.21 -21.12
CA MET A 130 -1.22 -3.48 -20.41
C MET A 130 -0.02 -4.30 -20.90
N THR A 131 0.69 -4.93 -19.97
CA THR A 131 1.91 -5.70 -20.26
C THR A 131 1.68 -7.19 -20.04
N SER A 132 2.51 -8.05 -20.66
CA SER A 132 2.50 -9.49 -20.42
C SER A 132 2.67 -9.84 -18.95
N THR A 133 3.55 -9.13 -18.24
CA THR A 133 3.73 -9.27 -16.80
C THR A 133 2.46 -8.90 -16.03
N GLY A 134 1.78 -7.84 -16.45
CA GLY A 134 0.49 -7.47 -15.87
C GLY A 134 -0.57 -8.56 -16.01
N TYR A 135 -0.65 -9.21 -17.17
CA TYR A 135 -1.54 -10.36 -17.36
C TYR A 135 -1.14 -11.56 -16.50
N GLY A 136 0.16 -11.80 -16.35
CA GLY A 136 0.68 -12.86 -15.48
C GLY A 136 0.27 -12.67 -14.02
N ILE A 137 0.40 -11.46 -13.49
CA ILE A 137 -0.03 -11.11 -12.13
C ILE A 137 -1.54 -11.35 -11.98
N ARG A 138 -2.36 -10.84 -12.90
CA ARG A 138 -3.82 -11.03 -12.85
C ARG A 138 -4.19 -12.51 -12.81
N ARG A 139 -3.65 -13.29 -13.75
CA ARG A 139 -3.89 -14.74 -13.83
C ARG A 139 -3.51 -15.45 -12.54
N ALA A 140 -2.34 -15.15 -11.98
CA ALA A 140 -1.87 -15.78 -10.75
C ALA A 140 -2.81 -15.52 -9.56
N ILE A 141 -3.49 -14.37 -9.52
CA ILE A 141 -4.49 -14.06 -8.49
C ILE A 141 -5.86 -14.67 -8.83
N ASP A 142 -6.24 -14.73 -10.10
CA ASP A 142 -7.48 -15.38 -10.56
C ASP A 142 -7.54 -16.86 -10.13
N GLU A 143 -6.40 -17.57 -10.22
CA GLU A 143 -6.26 -18.97 -9.82
C GLU A 143 -6.46 -19.20 -8.30
N LEU A 144 -6.27 -18.16 -7.46
CA LEU A 144 -6.45 -18.27 -6.00
C LEU A 144 -7.90 -18.40 -5.57
N ARG A 145 -8.85 -18.08 -6.45
CA ARG A 145 -10.29 -18.22 -6.19
C ARG A 145 -10.72 -19.67 -6.00
N GLU A 146 -9.96 -20.60 -6.57
CA GLU A 146 -10.27 -22.02 -6.55
C GLU A 146 -9.69 -22.73 -5.31
N TRP A 147 -9.03 -21.99 -4.40
CA TRP A 147 -8.26 -22.53 -3.27
C TRP A 147 -8.89 -22.33 -1.89
#